data_AF-A0A946VM08-F1
#
_entry.id   AF-A0A946VM08-F1
#
_cell.length_a   1.000
_cell.length_b   1.000
_cell.length_c   1.000
_cell.angle_alpha   90.00
_cell.angle_beta   90.00
_cell.angle_gamma   90.00
#
_symmetry.space_group_name_H-M   'P 1'
#
loop_
_entity.id
_entity.type
_entity.pdbx_description
1 polymer ?
#
loop_
_entity_poly.entity_id
_entity_poly.type
_entity_poly.pdbx_seq_one_letter_code
_entity_poly.pdbx_strand_id
1 'polypeptide(L)'
;MNNIINLKVTSLLVICLTTACTGSRDWQASEAAMAGDPVAMWQDGQEAIRLGETQVSRGDERIQDGQREIREGESMVSEGNTLITRSREQYRVAARTSGGALTPEQLEDEAERLRRIASSWEEGLALINRGNRRINDGRERVTEGEAIVLRGQTLIESGRNLMQNSELMRRE
;
A
#
# COMPACT_ATOMS: atom_id res chain seq x y z
N MET A 1 -25.54 37.59 -47.76
CA MET A 1 -25.98 38.37 -46.58
C MET A 1 -26.19 37.37 -45.45
N ASN A 2 -25.12 37.06 -44.70
CA ASN A 2 -24.82 37.60 -43.36
C ASN A 2 -25.72 36.99 -42.28
N ASN A 3 -25.28 36.47 -41.14
CA ASN A 3 -23.96 36.15 -40.60
C ASN A 3 -24.23 35.44 -39.23
N ILE A 4 -23.30 34.57 -38.81
CA ILE A 4 -22.97 34.21 -37.41
C ILE A 4 -23.90 33.23 -36.65
N ILE A 5 -23.43 31.98 -36.68
CA ILE A 5 -23.56 30.92 -35.67
C ILE A 5 -23.05 31.48 -34.32
N ASN A 6 -23.91 31.52 -33.30
CA ASN A 6 -23.55 31.97 -31.96
C ASN A 6 -22.88 30.81 -31.20
N LEU A 7 -21.57 30.69 -31.38
CA LEU A 7 -20.69 29.77 -30.68
C LEU A 7 -20.33 30.40 -29.31
N LYS A 8 -21.14 30.14 -28.27
CA LYS A 8 -20.71 30.38 -26.89
C LYS A 8 -19.99 29.15 -26.36
N VAL A 9 -18.70 29.07 -26.70
CA VAL A 9 -17.69 28.44 -25.86
C VAL A 9 -17.61 29.25 -24.59
N THR A 10 -17.94 28.66 -23.44
CA THR A 10 -17.30 28.98 -22.16
C THR A 10 -17.80 28.05 -21.06
N SER A 11 -16.81 27.40 -20.44
CA SER A 11 -16.81 26.91 -19.06
C SER A 11 -17.70 25.70 -18.76
N LEU A 12 -17.15 24.52 -19.03
CA LEU A 12 -17.35 23.35 -18.16
C LEU A 12 -16.84 23.71 -16.76
N LEU A 13 -17.70 24.32 -15.96
CA LEU A 13 -17.56 24.38 -14.52
C LEU A 13 -17.97 23.00 -13.99
N VAL A 14 -16.99 22.11 -13.81
CA VAL A 14 -17.17 20.85 -13.09
C VAL A 14 -17.41 21.22 -11.62
N ILE A 15 -18.66 21.49 -11.26
CA ILE A 15 -19.09 21.54 -9.86
C ILE A 15 -19.16 20.09 -9.39
N CYS A 16 -18.06 19.65 -8.78
CA CYS A 16 -18.02 18.43 -8.01
C CYS A 16 -18.88 18.65 -6.75
N LEU A 17 -20.09 18.07 -6.75
CA LEU A 17 -20.96 18.00 -5.58
C LEU A 17 -20.22 17.27 -4.46
N THR A 18 -19.90 18.03 -3.40
CA THR A 18 -19.19 17.53 -2.23
C THR A 18 -20.10 16.67 -1.37
N THR A 19 -20.00 15.36 -1.54
CA THR A 19 -20.38 14.42 -0.47
C THR A 19 -19.44 14.65 0.69
N ALA A 20 -20.01 15.03 1.83
CA ALA A 20 -19.31 15.19 3.09
C ALA A 20 -18.66 13.85 3.50
N CYS A 21 -17.35 13.75 3.28
CA CYS A 21 -16.47 12.85 4.03
C CYS A 21 -15.45 13.72 4.76
N THR A 22 -15.64 13.80 6.08
CA THR A 22 -14.73 14.43 7.04
C THR A 22 -13.36 13.75 6.98
N GLY A 23 -12.29 14.46 6.60
CA GLY A 23 -10.93 13.97 6.87
C GLY A 23 -9.76 14.67 6.18
N SER A 24 -9.88 15.16 4.95
CA SER A 24 -8.76 15.83 4.26
C SER A 24 -9.26 17.01 3.47
N ARG A 25 -9.01 18.23 3.98
CA ARG A 25 -9.01 19.40 3.11
C ARG A 25 -7.85 19.21 2.14
N ASP A 26 -8.15 18.84 0.91
CA ASP A 26 -7.19 18.91 -0.18
C ASP A 26 -6.74 20.37 -0.31
N TRP A 27 -5.43 20.60 -0.37
CA TRP A 27 -4.86 21.94 -0.47
C TRP A 27 -5.38 22.62 -1.74
N GLN A 28 -5.68 23.92 -1.62
CA GLN A 28 -6.10 24.76 -2.73
C GLN A 28 -5.38 26.10 -2.64
N ALA A 29 -5.09 26.70 -3.79
CA ALA A 29 -4.55 28.05 -3.87
C ALA A 29 -5.54 29.07 -3.25
N SER A 30 -5.00 30.13 -2.68
CA SER A 30 -5.76 31.26 -2.15
C SER A 30 -6.48 32.03 -3.26
N GLU A 31 -7.52 32.76 -2.88
CA GLU A 31 -8.26 33.62 -3.81
C GLU A 31 -7.36 34.67 -4.48
N ALA A 32 -6.41 35.24 -3.75
CA ALA A 32 -5.45 36.20 -4.29
C ALA A 32 -4.53 35.56 -5.33
N ALA A 33 -4.03 34.34 -5.09
CA ALA A 33 -3.23 33.61 -6.06
C ALA A 33 -4.04 33.25 -7.31
N MET A 34 -5.30 32.85 -7.15
CA MET A 34 -6.21 32.58 -8.27
C MET A 34 -6.58 33.86 -9.05
N ALA A 35 -6.60 35.01 -8.38
CA ALA A 35 -6.79 36.32 -8.99
C ALA A 35 -5.52 36.87 -9.68
N GLY A 36 -4.40 36.13 -9.63
CA GLY A 36 -3.16 36.50 -10.30
C GLY A 36 -2.25 37.44 -9.51
N ASP A 37 -2.40 37.55 -8.18
CA ASP A 37 -1.44 38.28 -7.35
C ASP A 37 -0.09 37.52 -7.30
N PRO A 38 1.01 38.06 -7.86
CA PRO A 38 2.28 37.36 -7.90
C PRO A 38 2.87 37.07 -6.51
N VAL A 39 2.56 37.85 -5.49
CA VAL A 39 3.06 37.58 -4.13
C VAL A 39 2.32 36.38 -3.54
N ALA A 40 0.99 36.37 -3.63
CA ALA A 40 0.16 35.26 -3.16
C ALA A 40 0.49 33.95 -3.87
N MET A 41 0.65 33.97 -5.19
CA MET A 41 1.02 32.77 -5.98
C MET A 41 2.35 32.16 -5.50
N TRP A 42 3.34 32.99 -5.17
CA TRP A 42 4.63 32.50 -4.67
C TRP A 42 4.52 31.89 -3.26
N GLN A 43 3.73 32.51 -2.38
CA GLN A 43 3.51 32.00 -1.03
C GLN A 43 2.75 30.67 -1.05
N ASP A 44 1.66 30.61 -1.81
CA ASP A 44 0.88 29.39 -2.00
C ASP A 44 1.70 28.30 -2.67
N GLY A 45 2.55 28.65 -3.64
CA GLY A 45 3.42 27.69 -4.30
C GLY A 45 4.44 27.05 -3.35
N GLN A 46 5.04 27.83 -2.45
CA GLN A 46 5.91 27.29 -1.39
C GLN A 46 5.15 26.37 -0.44
N GLU A 47 3.92 26.75 -0.04
CA GLU A 47 3.11 25.93 0.86
C GLU A 47 2.68 24.61 0.19
N ALA A 48 2.31 24.66 -1.09
CA ALA A 48 2.00 23.46 -1.88
C ALA A 48 3.19 22.50 -1.95
N ILE A 49 4.39 23.02 -2.21
CA ILE A 49 5.63 22.23 -2.23
C ILE A 49 5.87 21.60 -0.85
N ARG A 50 5.80 22.39 0.23
CA ARG A 50 6.03 21.91 1.61
C ARG A 50 5.05 20.80 1.99
N LEU A 51 3.77 20.97 1.67
CA LEU A 51 2.75 19.95 1.90
C LEU A 51 3.01 18.71 1.03
N GLY A 52 3.39 18.91 -0.23
CA GLY A 52 3.73 17.84 -1.15
C GLY A 52 4.92 17.00 -0.67
N GLU A 53 6.00 17.63 -0.22
CA GLU A 53 7.15 16.95 0.39
C GLU A 53 6.76 16.16 1.64
N THR A 54 5.90 16.74 2.49
CA THR A 54 5.36 16.04 3.66
C THR A 54 4.58 14.78 3.25
N GLN A 55 3.78 14.85 2.19
CA GLN A 55 3.06 13.69 1.69
C GLN A 55 4.00 12.66 1.09
N VAL A 56 4.97 13.06 0.26
CA VAL A 56 5.98 12.12 -0.27
C VAL A 56 6.68 11.36 0.87
N SER A 57 7.15 12.07 1.90
CA SER A 57 7.77 11.44 3.07
C SER A 57 6.86 10.43 3.76
N ARG A 58 5.59 10.77 3.99
CA ARG A 58 4.60 9.83 4.60
C ARG A 58 4.30 8.64 3.70
N GLY A 59 4.23 8.86 2.41
CA GLY A 59 4.04 7.80 1.42
C GLY A 59 5.21 6.83 1.41
N ASP A 60 6.44 7.34 1.44
CA ASP A 60 7.66 6.53 1.51
C ASP A 60 7.74 5.72 2.81
N GLU A 61 7.40 6.30 3.97
CA GLU A 61 7.29 5.58 5.25
C GLU A 61 6.27 4.43 5.15
N ARG A 62 5.10 4.69 4.55
CA ARG A 62 4.05 3.67 4.35
C ARG A 62 4.51 2.54 3.43
N ILE A 63 5.23 2.86 2.35
CA ILE A 63 5.83 1.87 1.45
C ILE A 63 6.86 1.02 2.19
N GLN A 64 7.74 1.65 2.98
CA GLN A 64 8.76 0.93 3.76
C GLN A 64 8.13 -0.04 4.77
N ASP A 65 7.06 0.39 5.45
CA ASP A 65 6.30 -0.47 6.35
C ASP A 65 5.66 -1.65 5.61
N GLY A 66 5.03 -1.40 4.46
CA GLY A 66 4.46 -2.46 3.63
C GLY A 66 5.51 -3.47 3.15
N GLN A 67 6.68 -3.01 2.72
CA GLN A 67 7.80 -3.88 2.34
C GLN A 67 8.33 -4.71 3.51
N ARG A 68 8.30 -4.16 4.74
CA ARG A 68 8.68 -4.89 5.96
C ARG A 68 7.70 -6.04 6.23
N GLU A 69 6.40 -5.75 6.16
CA GLU A 69 5.34 -6.77 6.32
C GLU A 69 5.44 -7.87 5.26
N ILE A 70 5.73 -7.53 4.00
CA ILE A 70 5.96 -8.50 2.92
C ILE A 70 7.13 -9.43 3.29
N ARG A 71 8.29 -8.89 3.67
CA ARG A 71 9.47 -9.70 4.04
C ARG A 71 9.20 -10.62 5.22
N GLU A 72 8.52 -10.13 6.25
CA GLU A 72 8.13 -10.94 7.40
C GLU A 72 7.17 -12.06 6.99
N GLY A 73 6.22 -11.77 6.11
CA GLY A 73 5.29 -12.76 5.59
C GLY A 73 5.98 -13.83 4.73
N GLU A 74 6.93 -13.44 3.87
CA GLU A 74 7.75 -14.37 3.09
C GLU A 74 8.58 -15.29 4.00
N SER A 75 9.14 -14.76 5.08
CA SER A 75 9.85 -15.56 6.08
C SER A 75 8.95 -16.62 6.72
N MET A 76 7.72 -16.24 7.10
CA MET A 76 6.74 -17.18 7.65
C MET A 76 6.34 -18.28 6.64
N VAL A 77 6.15 -17.92 5.37
CA VAL A 77 5.84 -18.89 4.32
C VAL A 77 7.01 -19.86 4.13
N SER A 78 8.24 -19.37 4.12
CA SER A 78 9.46 -20.19 4.01
C SER A 78 9.59 -21.18 5.18
N GLU A 79 9.40 -20.70 6.41
CA GLU A 79 9.42 -21.53 7.62
C GLU A 79 8.32 -22.60 7.58
N GLY A 80 7.10 -22.21 7.23
CA GLY A 80 5.98 -23.15 7.10
C GLY A 80 6.20 -24.22 6.03
N ASN A 81 6.80 -23.87 4.89
CA ASN A 81 7.19 -24.83 3.85
C ASN A 81 8.28 -25.80 4.34
N THR A 82 9.21 -25.32 5.16
CA THR A 82 10.25 -26.17 5.78
C THR A 82 9.62 -27.20 6.71
N LEU A 83 8.67 -26.78 7.56
CA LEU A 83 7.92 -27.70 8.43
C LEU A 83 7.14 -28.73 7.63
N ILE A 84 6.39 -28.32 6.62
CA ILE A 84 5.63 -29.25 5.76
C ILE A 84 6.54 -30.27 5.09
N THR A 85 7.69 -29.82 4.57
CA THR A 85 8.67 -30.71 3.93
C THR A 85 9.23 -31.74 4.91
N ARG A 86 9.57 -31.30 6.13
CA ARG A 86 10.06 -32.19 7.19
C ARG A 86 8.98 -33.19 7.61
N SER A 87 7.74 -32.72 7.83
CA SER A 87 6.60 -33.56 8.19
C SER A 87 6.28 -34.58 7.09
N ARG A 88 6.40 -34.20 5.81
CA ARG A 88 6.28 -35.14 4.68
C ARG A 88 7.30 -36.27 4.73
N GLU A 89 8.56 -35.95 4.99
CA GLU A 89 9.60 -36.98 5.06
C GLU A 89 9.41 -37.88 6.28
N GLN A 90 9.07 -37.31 7.45
CA GLN A 90 8.75 -38.08 8.64
C GLN A 90 7.54 -38.99 8.42
N TYR A 91 6.50 -38.50 7.74
CA TYR A 91 5.34 -39.31 7.39
C TYR A 91 5.73 -40.46 6.45
N ARG A 92 6.58 -40.22 5.44
CA ARG A 92 7.05 -41.26 4.52
C ARG A 92 7.80 -42.37 5.25
N VAL A 93 8.68 -41.99 6.19
CA VAL A 93 9.35 -42.97 7.06
C VAL A 93 8.31 -43.70 7.90
N ALA A 94 7.35 -42.99 8.48
CA ALA A 94 6.33 -43.57 9.32
C ALA A 94 5.47 -44.61 8.60
N ALA A 95 4.98 -44.28 7.41
CA ALA A 95 4.19 -45.17 6.58
C ALA A 95 4.93 -46.45 6.18
N ARG A 96 6.27 -46.41 6.07
CA ARG A 96 7.08 -47.59 5.73
C ARG A 96 7.38 -48.49 6.92
N THR A 97 7.45 -47.93 8.12
CA THR A 97 7.84 -48.66 9.34
C THR A 97 6.66 -49.01 10.23
N SER A 98 5.44 -48.59 9.87
CA SER A 98 4.23 -48.84 10.65
C SER A 98 3.60 -50.20 10.38
N GLY A 99 2.74 -50.64 11.30
CA GLY A 99 2.03 -51.93 11.19
C GLY A 99 2.81 -53.13 11.74
N GLY A 100 3.92 -52.88 12.44
CA GLY A 100 4.73 -53.88 13.12
C GLY A 100 4.44 -54.03 14.61
N ALA A 101 3.54 -53.21 15.17
CA ALA A 101 3.18 -53.25 16.58
C ALA A 101 2.55 -54.61 16.98
N LEU A 102 3.12 -55.24 18.02
CA LEU A 102 2.67 -56.51 18.58
C LEU A 102 1.99 -56.35 19.94
N THR A 103 2.14 -55.17 20.57
CA THR A 103 1.53 -54.85 21.86
C THR A 103 0.75 -53.53 21.79
N PRO A 104 -0.21 -53.30 22.70
CA PRO A 104 -0.92 -52.02 22.80
C PRO A 104 0.03 -50.82 22.96
N GLU A 105 1.10 -50.97 23.74
CA GLU A 105 2.09 -49.90 23.97
C GLU A 105 2.81 -49.52 22.67
N GLN A 106 3.23 -50.51 21.88
CA GLN A 106 3.88 -50.24 20.58
C GLN A 106 2.93 -49.56 19.59
N LEU A 107 1.65 -49.92 19.62
CA LEU A 107 0.63 -49.28 18.80
C LEU A 107 0.39 -47.82 19.24
N GLU A 108 0.43 -47.56 20.53
CA GLU A 108 0.30 -46.22 21.10
C GLU A 108 1.47 -45.32 20.67
N ASP A 109 2.71 -45.82 20.74
CA ASP A 109 3.91 -45.12 20.27
C ASP A 109 3.82 -44.76 18.77
N GLU A 110 3.36 -45.70 17.93
CA GLU A 110 3.14 -45.45 16.51
C GLU A 110 2.10 -44.33 16.28
N ALA A 111 0.99 -44.38 17.01
CA ALA A 111 -0.08 -43.39 16.92
C ALA A 111 0.41 -42.00 17.39
N GLU A 112 1.16 -41.95 18.49
CA GLU A 112 1.70 -40.70 19.02
C GLU A 112 2.69 -40.04 18.04
N ARG A 113 3.53 -40.86 17.39
CA ARG A 113 4.43 -40.37 16.33
C ARG A 113 3.65 -39.74 15.18
N LEU A 114 2.57 -40.38 14.71
CA LEU A 114 1.73 -39.83 13.64
C LEU A 114 1.04 -38.53 14.07
N ARG A 115 0.58 -38.43 15.32
CA ARG A 115 0.00 -37.19 15.87
C ARG A 115 1.01 -36.04 15.87
N ARG A 116 2.27 -36.30 16.27
CA ARG A 116 3.34 -35.27 16.22
C ARG A 116 3.61 -34.79 14.79
N ILE A 117 3.64 -35.70 13.83
CA ILE A 117 3.83 -35.35 12.41
C ILE A 117 2.67 -34.48 11.91
N ALA A 118 1.42 -34.86 12.22
CA ALA A 118 0.24 -34.11 11.84
C ALA A 118 0.25 -32.70 12.46
N SER A 119 0.56 -32.58 13.75
CA SER A 119 0.65 -31.29 14.45
C SER A 119 1.70 -30.36 13.82
N SER A 120 2.89 -30.87 13.50
CA SER A 120 3.93 -30.06 12.83
C SER A 120 3.51 -29.63 11.42
N TRP A 121 2.76 -30.47 10.71
CA TRP A 121 2.19 -30.10 9.40
C TRP A 121 1.16 -28.98 9.53
N GLU A 122 0.24 -29.08 10.49
CA GLU A 122 -0.76 -28.05 10.79
C GLU A 122 -0.11 -26.71 11.16
N GLU A 123 0.96 -26.74 11.96
CA GLU A 123 1.76 -25.56 12.29
C GLU A 123 2.36 -24.92 11.04
N GLY A 124 2.92 -25.72 10.13
CA GLY A 124 3.45 -25.24 8.86
C GLY A 124 2.38 -24.57 7.99
N LEU A 125 1.19 -25.16 7.89
CA LEU A 125 0.06 -24.56 7.18
C LEU A 125 -0.41 -23.25 7.84
N ALA A 126 -0.44 -23.20 9.17
CA ALA A 126 -0.80 -22.00 9.91
C ALA A 126 0.20 -20.86 9.67
N LEU A 127 1.51 -21.16 9.62
CA LEU A 127 2.55 -20.19 9.27
C LEU A 127 2.39 -19.66 7.85
N ILE A 128 2.17 -20.54 6.86
CA ILE A 128 1.93 -20.11 5.47
C ILE A 128 0.71 -19.20 5.39
N ASN A 129 -0.39 -19.55 6.06
CA ASN A 129 -1.60 -18.73 6.05
C ASN A 129 -1.39 -17.36 6.71
N ARG A 130 -0.67 -17.30 7.84
CA ARG A 130 -0.31 -16.03 8.48
C ARG A 130 0.61 -15.20 7.58
N GLY A 131 1.61 -15.83 6.97
CA GLY A 131 2.54 -15.19 6.07
C GLY A 131 1.85 -14.58 4.84
N ASN A 132 0.95 -15.33 4.21
CA ASN A 132 0.17 -14.83 3.07
C ASN A 132 -0.71 -13.63 3.43
N ARG A 133 -1.34 -13.63 4.62
CA ARG A 133 -2.09 -12.44 5.10
C ARG A 133 -1.17 -11.23 5.26
N ARG A 134 -0.02 -11.42 5.92
CA ARG A 134 1.00 -10.36 6.10
C ARG A 134 1.49 -9.80 4.76
N ILE A 135 1.70 -10.65 3.76
CA ILE A 135 2.09 -10.23 2.40
C ILE A 135 0.99 -9.38 1.75
N ASN A 136 -0.27 -9.78 1.90
CA ASN A 136 -1.39 -9.02 1.35
C ASN A 136 -1.54 -7.66 2.04
N ASP A 137 -1.54 -7.63 3.37
CA ASP A 137 -1.58 -6.40 4.15
C ASP A 137 -0.43 -5.45 3.75
N GLY A 138 0.78 -5.99 3.60
CA GLY A 138 1.95 -5.23 3.17
C GLY A 138 1.81 -4.66 1.75
N ARG A 139 1.20 -5.40 0.81
CA ARG A 139 0.91 -4.91 -0.55
C ARG A 139 -0.13 -3.79 -0.57
N GLU A 140 -1.15 -3.89 0.28
CA GLU A 140 -2.15 -2.83 0.45
C GLU A 140 -1.48 -1.55 0.95
N ARG A 141 -0.60 -1.65 1.94
CA ARG A 141 0.19 -0.51 2.45
C ARG A 141 1.09 0.11 1.39
N VAL A 142 1.78 -0.70 0.58
CA VAL A 142 2.59 -0.18 -0.54
C VAL A 142 1.71 0.61 -1.49
N THR A 143 0.56 0.06 -1.87
CA THR A 143 -0.40 0.73 -2.77
C THR A 143 -0.91 2.06 -2.20
N GLU A 144 -1.27 2.08 -0.91
CA GLU A 144 -1.67 3.30 -0.21
C GLU A 144 -0.54 4.35 -0.19
N GLY A 145 0.69 3.90 0.09
CA GLY A 145 1.87 4.74 0.12
C GLY A 145 2.17 5.37 -1.24
N GLU A 146 2.11 4.59 -2.31
CA GLU A 146 2.26 5.09 -3.70
C GLU A 146 1.20 6.14 -4.04
N ALA A 147 -0.06 5.94 -3.62
CA ALA A 147 -1.12 6.93 -3.81
C ALA A 147 -0.88 8.22 -3.01
N ILE A 148 -0.27 8.13 -1.83
CA ILE A 148 0.14 9.31 -1.04
C ILE A 148 1.30 10.04 -1.73
N VAL A 149 2.33 9.31 -2.20
CA VAL A 149 3.46 9.88 -2.96
C VAL A 149 2.96 10.62 -4.19
N LEU A 150 2.05 10.02 -4.97
CA LEU A 150 1.48 10.65 -6.16
C LEU A 150 0.75 11.96 -5.83
N ARG A 151 -0.05 11.99 -4.76
CA ARG A 151 -0.68 13.24 -4.28
C ARG A 151 0.36 14.28 -3.91
N GLY A 152 1.43 13.87 -3.23
CA GLY A 152 2.54 14.76 -2.89
C GLY A 152 3.23 15.36 -4.13
N GLN A 153 3.50 14.54 -5.15
CA GLN A 153 4.09 14.98 -6.41
C GLN A 153 3.19 15.98 -7.15
N THR A 154 1.88 15.75 -7.18
CA THR A 154 0.91 16.69 -7.77
C THR A 154 0.91 18.05 -7.05
N LEU A 155 1.04 18.08 -5.73
CA LEU A 155 1.14 19.32 -4.96
C LEU A 155 2.46 20.06 -5.25
N ILE A 156 3.58 19.35 -5.31
CA ILE A 156 4.88 19.93 -5.66
C ILE A 156 4.82 20.56 -7.06
N GLU A 157 4.24 19.85 -8.02
CA GLU A 157 4.10 20.34 -9.39
C GLU A 157 3.18 21.57 -9.46
N SER A 158 2.05 21.54 -8.75
CA SER A 158 1.15 22.70 -8.65
C SER A 158 1.86 23.91 -8.06
N GLY A 159 2.68 23.70 -7.01
CA GLY A 159 3.44 24.76 -6.38
C GLY A 159 4.52 25.35 -7.27
N ARG A 160 5.24 24.52 -8.02
CA ARG A 160 6.23 24.98 -9.02
C ARG A 160 5.58 25.84 -10.10
N ASN A 161 4.42 25.43 -10.61
CA ASN A 161 3.69 26.19 -11.62
C ASN A 161 3.23 27.56 -11.10
N LEU A 162 2.74 27.65 -9.85
CA LEU A 162 2.40 28.92 -9.23
C LEU A 162 3.60 29.86 -9.10
N MET A 163 4.74 29.34 -8.63
CA MET A 163 5.96 30.13 -8.47
C MET A 163 6.53 30.59 -9.82
N GLN A 164 6.47 29.74 -10.84
CA GLN A 164 6.88 30.11 -12.20
C GLN A 164 6.01 31.23 -12.77
N ASN A 165 4.69 31.12 -12.65
CA ASN A 165 3.76 32.15 -13.13
C ASN A 165 3.94 33.47 -12.37
N SER A 166 4.13 33.40 -11.05
CA SER A 166 4.48 34.54 -10.22
C SER A 166 5.73 35.27 -10.74
N GLU A 167 6.78 34.53 -11.08
CA GLU A 167 8.02 35.10 -11.60
C GLU A 167 7.84 35.74 -12.98
N LEU A 168 7.01 35.16 -13.85
CA LEU A 168 6.68 35.75 -15.15
C LEU A 168 5.96 37.09 -14.97
N MET A 169 4.95 37.14 -14.10
CA MET A 169 4.17 38.37 -13.86
C MET A 169 4.99 39.50 -13.21
N ARG A 170 6.02 39.19 -12.43
CA ARG A 170 6.92 40.21 -11.86
C ARG A 170 7.89 40.82 -12.88
N ARG A 171 8.05 40.18 -14.04
CA ARG A 171 8.98 40.60 -15.10
C ARG A 171 8.29 41.42 -16.20
N GLU A 172 6.97 41.42 -16.23
CA GLU A 172 6.12 42.23 -17.12
C GLU A 172 5.85 43.62 -16.52
#